data_AF-A0A957G3A4-F1
#
_entry.id   AF-A0A957G3A4-F1
#
_cell.length_a   1.000
_cell.length_b   1.000
_cell.length_c   1.000
_cell.angle_alpha   90.00
_cell.angle_beta   90.00
_cell.angle_gamma   90.00
#
_symmetry.space_group_name_H-M   'P 1'
#
loop_
_entity.id
_entity.type
_entity.pdbx_description
1 polymer ?
#
loop_
_entity_poly.entity_id
_entity_poly.type
_entity_poly.pdbx_seq_one_letter_code
_entity_poly.pdbx_strand_id
1 'polypeptide(L)'
;MYNIVSQRGRYLIFSGIVIGLGIIAMIISLVQNGSPFLLGVDFRGGTRFEVQFDEAVTEQEIRDVFAANGLTSPAITTLVGTNLDNAWQIRTEFVESDLQEQILDQLDRELAPIDRENASITSVSPAVGGEVTRAAFAAIVVAAIVILVYIMFVFRQVPDPFRYGACAVSAMIHDILVIFGFIAIAGMLLGWEVDALFLTAV
;
A
#
# COMPACT_ATOMS: atom_id res chain seq x y z
N MET A 1 11.51 4.85 -38.61
CA MET A 1 11.83 5.70 -37.44
C MET A 1 10.52 5.96 -36.68
N TYR A 2 10.46 5.60 -35.40
CA TYR A 2 9.27 5.88 -34.58
C TYR A 2 9.12 7.39 -34.38
N ASN A 3 7.95 7.93 -34.71
CA ASN A 3 7.68 9.36 -34.66
C ASN A 3 7.06 9.73 -33.30
N ILE A 4 7.86 9.58 -32.23
CA ILE A 4 7.41 9.74 -30.83
C ILE A 4 7.20 11.23 -30.50
N VAL A 5 8.09 12.09 -30.99
CA VAL A 5 8.07 13.53 -30.69
C VAL A 5 6.85 14.23 -31.29
N SER A 6 6.39 13.81 -32.48
CA SER A 6 5.21 14.41 -33.13
C SER A 6 3.90 14.08 -32.42
N GLN A 7 3.84 12.95 -31.69
CA GLN A 7 2.65 12.49 -30.97
C GLN A 7 2.65 12.85 -29.47
N ARG A 8 3.61 13.67 -29.01
CA ARG A 8 3.78 14.03 -27.58
C ARG A 8 2.49 14.47 -26.88
N GLY A 9 1.63 15.22 -27.56
CA GLY A 9 0.37 15.70 -26.98
C GLY A 9 -0.57 14.56 -26.59
N ARG A 10 -0.61 13.47 -27.38
CA ARG A 10 -1.46 12.31 -27.07
C ARG A 10 -0.95 11.56 -25.84
N TYR A 11 0.37 11.38 -25.72
CA TYR A 11 0.97 10.74 -24.56
C TYR A 11 0.77 11.56 -23.27
N LEU A 12 0.90 12.90 -23.36
CA LEU A 12 0.65 13.79 -22.23
C LEU A 12 -0.81 13.78 -21.79
N ILE A 13 -1.76 13.77 -22.74
CA ILE A 13 -3.19 13.65 -22.41
C ILE A 13 -3.50 12.30 -21.75
N PHE A 14 -2.98 11.21 -22.32
CA PHE A 14 -3.17 9.87 -21.76
C PHE A 14 -2.64 9.80 -20.33
N SER A 15 -1.41 10.24 -20.09
CA SER A 15 -0.86 10.27 -18.73
C SER A 15 -1.65 11.19 -17.80
N GLY A 16 -2.06 12.37 -18.28
CA GLY A 16 -2.88 13.29 -17.50
C GLY A 16 -4.20 12.67 -17.04
N ILE A 17 -4.83 11.84 -17.86
CA ILE A 17 -6.02 11.07 -17.47
C ILE A 17 -5.69 10.05 -16.37
N VAL A 18 -4.61 9.29 -16.54
CA VAL A 18 -4.18 8.28 -15.56
C VAL A 18 -3.87 8.94 -14.21
N ILE A 19 -3.09 10.01 -14.22
CA ILE A 19 -2.77 10.80 -13.02
C ILE A 19 -4.05 11.38 -12.41
N GLY A 20 -4.96 11.92 -13.22
CA GLY A 20 -6.24 12.47 -12.75
C GLY A 20 -7.11 11.43 -12.02
N LEU A 21 -7.26 10.25 -12.59
CA LEU A 21 -7.96 9.13 -11.94
C LEU A 21 -7.26 8.69 -10.66
N GLY A 22 -5.93 8.63 -10.68
CA GLY A 22 -5.11 8.33 -9.52
C GLY A 22 -5.30 9.32 -8.36
N ILE A 23 -5.31 10.61 -8.66
CA ILE A 23 -5.56 11.67 -7.67
C ILE A 23 -6.97 11.55 -7.08
N ILE A 24 -7.98 11.25 -7.90
CA ILE A 24 -9.34 11.03 -7.41
C ILE A 24 -9.36 9.83 -6.45
N ALA A 25 -8.73 8.71 -6.81
CA ALA A 25 -8.63 7.53 -5.94
C ALA A 25 -7.92 7.85 -4.62
N MET A 26 -6.82 8.61 -4.66
CA MET A 26 -6.12 9.06 -3.44
C MET A 26 -7.00 9.93 -2.54
N ILE A 27 -7.79 10.84 -3.11
CA ILE A 27 -8.72 11.69 -2.34
C ILE A 27 -9.81 10.84 -1.70
N ILE A 28 -10.39 9.88 -2.43
CA ILE A 28 -11.39 8.96 -1.90
C ILE A 28 -10.81 8.15 -0.73
N SER A 29 -9.61 7.56 -0.92
CA SER A 29 -8.91 6.84 0.14
C SER A 29 -8.62 7.73 1.34
N LEU A 30 -8.20 8.98 1.13
CA LEU A 30 -7.92 9.90 2.22
C LEU A 30 -9.16 10.19 3.08
N VAL A 31 -10.31 10.38 2.44
CA VAL A 31 -11.59 10.65 3.13
C VAL A 31 -12.10 9.41 3.87
N GLN A 32 -11.94 8.21 3.30
CA GLN A 32 -12.47 6.98 3.88
C GLN A 32 -11.53 6.36 4.93
N ASN A 33 -10.22 6.35 4.66
CA ASN A 33 -9.22 5.61 5.42
C ASN A 33 -8.27 6.50 6.23
N GLY A 34 -8.35 7.84 6.05
CA GLY A 34 -7.45 8.80 6.69
C GLY A 34 -6.06 8.90 6.04
N SER A 35 -5.81 8.16 4.96
CA SER A 35 -4.54 8.16 4.22
C SER A 35 -4.77 8.04 2.70
N PRO A 36 -3.92 8.68 1.87
CA PRO A 36 -4.09 8.64 0.41
C PRO A 36 -3.85 7.25 -0.19
N PHE A 37 -3.22 6.35 0.57
CA PHE A 37 -2.96 4.95 0.22
C PHE A 37 -3.36 4.05 1.38
N LEU A 38 -3.69 2.80 1.09
CA LEU A 38 -3.78 1.75 2.12
C LEU A 38 -2.37 1.37 2.56
N LEU A 39 -1.97 1.84 3.75
CA LEU A 39 -0.66 1.50 4.32
C LEU A 39 -0.71 0.13 4.98
N GLY A 40 0.30 -0.69 4.68
CA GLY A 40 0.49 -1.98 5.32
C GLY A 40 0.95 -1.87 6.77
N VAL A 41 0.95 -3.01 7.47
CA VAL A 41 1.35 -3.09 8.89
C VAL A 41 2.81 -2.72 9.11
N ASP A 42 3.68 -2.84 8.11
CA ASP A 42 5.09 -2.45 8.18
C ASP A 42 5.31 -0.96 8.48
N PHE A 43 4.40 -0.11 8.02
CA PHE A 43 4.49 1.35 8.18
C PHE A 43 3.49 1.90 9.20
N ARG A 44 2.28 1.34 9.25
CA ARG A 44 1.25 1.79 10.19
C ARG A 44 1.41 1.15 11.58
N GLY A 45 2.13 0.04 11.67
CA GLY A 45 2.07 -0.87 12.81
C GLY A 45 0.72 -1.59 12.87
N GLY A 46 0.63 -2.60 13.73
CA GLY A 46 -0.60 -3.35 13.97
C GLY A 46 -0.49 -4.82 13.67
N THR A 47 -1.63 -5.49 13.54
CA THR A 47 -1.71 -6.90 13.19
C THR A 47 -2.60 -7.08 11.96
N ARG A 48 -2.15 -7.91 11.01
CA ARG A 48 -2.88 -8.34 9.83
C ARG A 48 -3.17 -9.83 9.97
N PHE A 49 -4.45 -10.18 9.93
CA PHE A 49 -4.94 -11.55 9.86
C PHE A 49 -5.41 -11.81 8.43
N GLU A 50 -4.91 -12.87 7.81
CA GLU A 50 -5.43 -13.41 6.56
C GLU A 50 -6.00 -14.78 6.90
N VAL A 51 -7.31 -14.92 6.74
CA VAL A 51 -8.06 -16.14 7.10
C VAL A 51 -8.97 -16.53 5.95
N GLN A 52 -9.15 -17.83 5.75
CA GLN A 52 -10.07 -18.37 4.76
C GLN A 52 -11.04 -19.30 5.47
N PHE A 53 -12.34 -19.06 5.28
CA PHE A 53 -13.39 -19.87 5.87
C PHE A 53 -13.88 -20.93 4.89
N ASP A 54 -14.23 -22.11 5.40
CA ASP A 54 -14.85 -23.17 4.60
C ASP A 54 -16.25 -22.77 4.10
N GLU A 55 -16.92 -21.88 4.83
CA GLU A 55 -18.28 -21.40 4.55
C GLU A 55 -18.34 -19.88 4.37
N ALA A 56 -19.42 -19.39 3.77
CA ALA A 56 -19.61 -17.96 3.54
C ALA A 56 -19.90 -17.22 4.86
N VAL A 57 -18.98 -16.35 5.26
CA VAL A 57 -19.08 -15.49 6.44
C VAL A 57 -19.24 -14.03 5.98
N THR A 58 -19.97 -13.22 6.74
CA THR A 58 -20.17 -11.80 6.47
C THR A 58 -19.13 -10.92 7.17
N GLU A 59 -18.86 -9.74 6.59
CA GLU A 59 -17.98 -8.74 7.20
C GLU A 59 -18.44 -8.35 8.63
N GLN A 60 -19.76 -8.29 8.84
CA GLN A 60 -20.33 -7.90 10.13
C GLN A 60 -20.07 -8.95 11.22
N GLU A 61 -20.22 -10.23 10.89
CA GLU A 61 -19.93 -11.33 11.81
C GLU A 61 -18.46 -11.34 12.24
N ILE A 62 -17.54 -11.13 11.29
CA ILE A 62 -16.11 -10.97 11.59
C ILE A 62 -15.90 -9.76 12.50
N ARG A 63 -16.50 -8.61 12.15
CA ARG A 63 -16.38 -7.37 12.94
C ARG A 63 -16.84 -7.56 14.38
N ASP A 64 -17.89 -8.33 14.61
CA ASP A 64 -18.45 -8.58 15.94
C ASP A 64 -17.49 -9.43 16.81
N VAL A 65 -16.84 -10.45 16.23
CA VAL A 65 -15.80 -11.25 16.93
C VAL A 65 -14.62 -10.38 17.35
N PHE A 66 -14.15 -9.51 16.45
CA PHE A 66 -13.05 -8.59 16.77
C PHE A 66 -13.47 -7.54 17.82
N ALA A 67 -14.71 -7.03 17.75
CA ALA A 67 -15.23 -6.10 18.74
C ALA A 67 -15.36 -6.73 20.14
N ALA A 68 -15.73 -8.01 20.23
CA ALA A 68 -15.78 -8.76 21.49
C ALA A 68 -14.41 -8.85 22.19
N ASN A 69 -13.32 -8.82 21.40
CA ASN A 69 -11.93 -8.82 21.87
C ASN A 69 -11.36 -7.40 22.09
N GLY A 70 -12.21 -6.36 22.10
CA GLY A 70 -11.81 -4.98 22.34
C GLY A 70 -11.29 -4.24 21.11
N LEU A 71 -11.29 -4.87 19.93
CA LEU A 71 -10.81 -4.30 18.68
C LEU A 71 -11.98 -3.65 17.93
N THR A 72 -12.20 -2.36 18.18
CA THR A 72 -13.45 -1.67 17.81
C THR A 72 -13.50 -1.12 16.39
N SER A 73 -12.37 -1.08 15.68
CA SER A 73 -12.30 -0.55 14.30
C SER A 73 -11.39 -1.39 13.39
N PRO A 74 -11.66 -2.70 13.24
CA PRO A 74 -10.92 -3.51 12.28
C PRO A 74 -11.24 -3.03 10.86
N ALA A 75 -10.21 -2.87 10.04
CA ALA A 75 -10.37 -2.70 8.60
C ALA A 75 -10.44 -4.10 7.99
N ILE A 76 -11.62 -4.46 7.47
CA ILE A 76 -11.91 -5.79 6.94
C ILE A 76 -12.05 -5.67 5.41
N THR A 77 -11.43 -6.58 4.67
CA THR A 77 -11.47 -6.59 3.21
C THR A 77 -11.49 -8.04 2.74
N THR A 78 -12.30 -8.35 1.73
CA THR A 78 -12.27 -9.67 1.10
C THR A 78 -11.05 -9.80 0.20
N LEU A 79 -10.40 -10.95 0.26
CA LEU A 79 -9.29 -11.29 -0.65
C LEU A 79 -9.87 -11.88 -1.93
N VAL A 80 -9.41 -11.39 -3.08
CA VAL A 80 -9.92 -11.79 -4.39
C VAL A 80 -8.79 -12.43 -5.19
N GLY A 81 -8.99 -13.66 -5.66
CA GLY A 81 -8.04 -14.37 -6.51
C GLY A 81 -8.37 -15.84 -6.69
N THR A 82 -7.44 -16.60 -7.28
CA THR A 82 -7.63 -18.04 -7.52
C THR A 82 -7.49 -18.80 -6.20
N ASN A 83 -8.48 -19.65 -5.87
CA ASN A 83 -8.58 -20.40 -4.61
C ASN A 83 -8.74 -19.54 -3.34
N LEU A 84 -9.23 -18.31 -3.47
CA LEU A 84 -9.47 -17.39 -2.34
C LEU A 84 -10.97 -17.22 -2.02
N ASP A 85 -11.77 -18.27 -2.25
CA ASP A 85 -13.19 -18.26 -1.90
C ASP A 85 -13.33 -18.09 -0.37
N ASN A 86 -14.16 -17.14 0.06
CA ASN A 86 -14.36 -16.76 1.46
C ASN A 86 -13.07 -16.39 2.22
N ALA A 87 -12.05 -15.88 1.51
CA ALA A 87 -10.85 -15.37 2.12
C ALA A 87 -11.01 -13.90 2.53
N TRP A 88 -10.51 -13.57 3.72
CA TRP A 88 -10.63 -12.27 4.35
C TRP A 88 -9.28 -11.81 4.89
N GLN A 89 -9.05 -10.51 4.74
CA GLN A 89 -7.96 -9.80 5.37
C GLN A 89 -8.55 -8.85 6.42
N ILE A 90 -8.10 -9.00 7.66
CA ILE A 90 -8.50 -8.16 8.79
C ILE A 90 -7.27 -7.44 9.32
N ARG A 91 -7.34 -6.12 9.39
CA ARG A 91 -6.30 -5.28 9.99
C ARG A 91 -6.79 -4.63 11.26
N THR A 92 -5.97 -4.70 12.29
CA THR A 92 -6.25 -4.14 13.61
C THR A 92 -5.07 -3.33 14.11
N GLU A 93 -5.26 -2.68 15.26
CA GLU A 93 -4.14 -2.28 16.09
C GLU A 93 -3.29 -3.49 16.52
N PHE A 94 -2.14 -3.23 17.15
CA PHE A 94 -1.21 -4.29 17.51
C PHE A 94 -1.83 -5.22 18.55
N VAL A 95 -1.87 -6.51 18.24
CA VAL A 95 -2.42 -7.57 19.09
C VAL A 95 -1.26 -8.45 19.56
N GLU A 96 -1.21 -8.76 20.86
CA GLU A 96 -0.25 -9.71 21.43
C GLU A 96 -0.55 -11.15 20.98
N SER A 97 0.47 -12.00 20.86
CA SER A 97 0.36 -13.37 20.32
C SER A 97 -0.74 -14.21 20.99
N ASP A 98 -0.87 -14.14 22.32
CA ASP A 98 -1.91 -14.90 23.05
C ASP A 98 -3.33 -14.50 22.64
N LEU A 99 -3.55 -13.20 22.39
CA LEU A 99 -4.86 -12.70 21.94
C LEU A 99 -5.10 -12.99 20.45
N GLN A 100 -4.04 -13.04 19.64
CA GLN A 100 -4.14 -13.46 18.24
C GLN A 100 -4.67 -14.90 18.11
N GLU A 101 -4.11 -15.83 18.90
CA GLU A 101 -4.56 -17.23 18.91
C GLU A 101 -6.00 -17.35 19.43
N GLN A 102 -6.35 -16.61 20.47
CA GLN A 102 -7.73 -16.57 20.99
C GLN A 102 -8.73 -16.09 19.92
N ILE A 103 -8.38 -15.06 19.15
CA ILE A 103 -9.22 -14.54 18.06
C ILE A 103 -9.38 -15.61 16.97
N LEU A 104 -8.31 -16.27 16.52
CA LEU A 104 -8.42 -17.34 15.52
C LEU A 104 -9.32 -18.48 16.00
N ASP A 105 -9.13 -18.90 17.25
CA ASP A 105 -9.96 -19.91 17.89
C ASP A 105 -11.43 -19.52 18.00
N GLN A 106 -11.72 -18.24 18.24
CA GLN A 106 -13.08 -17.74 18.33
C GLN A 106 -13.73 -17.66 16.95
N LEU A 107 -13.01 -17.19 15.93
CA LEU A 107 -13.52 -17.16 14.56
C LEU A 107 -13.87 -18.59 14.06
N ASP A 108 -13.00 -19.56 14.34
CA ASP A 108 -13.17 -20.97 14.00
C ASP A 108 -14.39 -21.62 14.68
N ARG A 109 -14.66 -21.22 15.94
CA ARG A 109 -15.76 -21.77 16.76
C ARG A 109 -17.10 -21.09 16.54
N GLU A 110 -17.11 -19.77 16.38
CA GLU A 110 -18.34 -18.95 16.39
C GLU A 110 -18.88 -18.68 14.99
N LEU A 111 -18.01 -18.64 13.96
CA LEU A 111 -18.42 -18.30 12.60
C LEU A 111 -18.44 -19.54 11.69
N ALA A 112 -17.27 -20.04 11.33
CA ALA A 112 -17.10 -21.21 10.48
C ALA A 112 -15.67 -21.75 10.62
N PRO A 113 -15.43 -23.04 10.31
CA PRO A 113 -14.09 -23.60 10.28
C PRO A 113 -13.15 -22.76 9.39
N ILE A 114 -11.95 -22.47 9.90
CA ILE A 114 -10.90 -21.76 9.17
C ILE A 114 -9.87 -22.75 8.67
N ASP A 115 -9.42 -22.54 7.43
CA ASP A 115 -8.21 -23.20 6.92
C ASP A 115 -6.97 -22.67 7.66
N ARG A 116 -6.59 -23.38 8.74
CA ARG A 116 -5.43 -23.02 9.56
C ARG A 116 -4.10 -23.21 8.85
N GLU A 117 -4.04 -24.01 7.79
CA GLU A 117 -2.80 -24.21 7.03
C GLU A 117 -2.49 -22.96 6.17
N ASN A 118 -3.54 -22.34 5.64
CA ASN A 118 -3.43 -21.11 4.85
C ASN A 118 -3.65 -19.81 5.66
N ALA A 119 -4.02 -19.91 6.93
CA ALA A 119 -4.14 -18.76 7.81
C ALA A 119 -2.77 -18.12 8.11
N SER A 120 -2.68 -16.80 7.95
CA SER A 120 -1.47 -16.03 8.15
C SER A 120 -1.72 -14.86 9.11
N ILE A 121 -0.81 -14.68 10.07
CA ILE A 121 -0.82 -13.52 10.96
C ILE A 121 0.52 -12.80 10.85
N THR A 122 0.47 -11.53 10.48
CA THR A 122 1.64 -10.65 10.45
C THR A 122 1.43 -9.52 11.45
N SER A 123 2.30 -9.39 12.44
CA SER A 123 2.26 -8.30 13.41
C SER A 123 3.55 -7.48 13.41
N VAL A 124 3.38 -6.15 13.50
CA VAL A 124 4.48 -5.20 13.61
C VAL A 124 4.20 -4.30 14.80
N SER A 125 5.11 -4.32 15.78
CA SER A 125 4.97 -3.48 16.96
C SER A 125 5.16 -2.00 16.59
N PRO A 126 4.50 -1.06 17.28
CA PRO A 126 4.65 0.37 17.01
C PRO A 126 6.10 0.87 17.11
N ALA A 127 6.91 0.24 17.97
CA ALA A 127 8.33 0.57 18.11
C ALA A 127 9.13 0.21 16.84
N VAL A 128 8.93 -1.00 16.31
CA VAL A 128 9.59 -1.44 15.08
C VAL A 128 9.12 -0.63 13.88
N GLY A 129 7.80 -0.43 13.73
CA GLY A 129 7.25 0.37 12.63
C GLY A 129 7.76 1.82 12.65
N GLY A 130 7.89 2.43 13.84
CA GLY A 130 8.47 3.76 14.01
C GLY A 130 9.96 3.83 13.64
N GLU A 131 10.74 2.83 14.03
CA GLU A 131 12.17 2.75 13.69
C GLU A 131 12.38 2.57 12.17
N VAL A 132 11.62 1.64 11.55
CA VAL A 132 11.65 1.39 10.11
C VAL A 132 11.26 2.64 9.33
N THR A 133 10.19 3.33 9.74
CA THR A 133 9.75 4.57 9.09
C THR A 133 10.83 5.66 9.14
N ARG A 134 11.48 5.85 10.29
CA ARG A 134 12.57 6.83 10.44
C ARG A 134 13.80 6.46 9.60
N ALA A 135 14.17 5.18 9.58
CA ALA A 135 15.28 4.67 8.78
C ALA A 135 15.01 4.84 7.28
N ALA A 136 13.81 4.51 6.81
CA ALA A 136 13.38 4.68 5.43
C ALA A 136 13.44 6.16 5.01
N PHE A 137 12.92 7.08 5.85
CA PHE A 137 12.99 8.51 5.58
C PHE A 137 14.44 9.00 5.45
N ALA A 138 15.32 8.59 6.37
CA ALA A 138 16.74 8.95 6.31
C ALA A 138 17.42 8.39 5.03
N ALA A 139 17.12 7.15 4.66
CA ALA A 139 17.64 6.52 3.46
C ALA A 139 17.22 7.26 2.19
N ILE A 140 15.94 7.66 2.08
CA ILE A 140 15.43 8.43 0.93
C ILE A 140 16.16 9.77 0.81
N VAL A 141 16.34 10.50 1.91
CA VAL A 141 17.04 11.79 1.90
C VAL A 141 18.50 11.62 1.47
N VAL A 142 19.21 10.63 2.03
CA VAL A 142 20.61 10.37 1.67
C VAL A 142 20.73 9.94 0.21
N ALA A 143 19.87 9.04 -0.26
CA ALA A 143 19.84 8.59 -1.65
C ALA A 143 19.58 9.76 -2.61
N ALA A 144 18.62 10.64 -2.29
CA ALA A 144 18.30 11.82 -3.08
C ALA A 144 19.52 12.76 -3.20
N ILE A 145 20.26 12.99 -2.11
CA ILE A 145 21.49 13.80 -2.13
C ILE A 145 22.56 13.14 -3.00
N VAL A 146 22.80 11.84 -2.85
CA VAL A 146 23.80 11.10 -3.64
C VAL A 146 23.47 11.15 -5.13
N ILE A 147 22.22 10.91 -5.50
CA ILE A 147 21.74 10.99 -6.89
C ILE A 147 21.89 12.42 -7.42
N LEU A 148 21.53 13.44 -6.63
CA LEU A 148 21.67 14.83 -7.03
C LEU A 148 23.14 15.20 -7.33
N VAL A 149 24.07 14.81 -6.44
CA VAL A 149 25.51 15.02 -6.63
C VAL A 149 26.02 14.28 -7.87
N TYR A 150 25.57 13.05 -8.07
CA TYR A 150 25.94 12.26 -9.25
C TYR A 150 25.45 12.92 -10.55
N ILE A 151 24.18 13.33 -10.63
CA ILE A 151 23.61 14.02 -11.80
C ILE A 151 24.37 15.32 -12.05
N MET A 152 24.66 16.11 -11.01
CA MET A 152 25.43 17.35 -11.15
C MET A 152 26.82 17.09 -11.76
N PHE A 153 27.50 16.02 -11.37
CA PHE A 153 28.80 15.66 -11.93
C PHE A 153 28.72 15.20 -13.39
N VAL A 154 27.72 14.37 -13.73
CA VAL A 154 27.54 13.81 -15.07
C VAL A 154 27.11 14.89 -16.07
N PHE A 155 26.16 15.74 -15.68
CA PHE A 155 25.59 16.77 -16.56
C PHE A 155 26.35 18.10 -16.55
N ARG A 156 27.54 18.16 -15.94
CA ARG A 156 28.34 19.41 -15.80
C ARG A 156 28.73 20.08 -17.12
N GLN A 157 28.75 19.33 -18.22
CA GLN A 157 29.14 19.82 -19.55
C GLN A 157 27.94 20.16 -20.44
N VAL A 158 26.72 20.03 -19.91
CA VAL A 158 25.51 20.27 -20.70
C VAL A 158 25.26 21.78 -20.86
N PRO A 159 24.89 22.26 -22.06
CA PRO A 159 24.82 23.69 -22.35
C PRO A 159 23.77 24.48 -21.53
N ASP A 160 22.67 23.82 -21.12
CA ASP A 160 21.52 24.46 -20.44
C ASP A 160 21.10 23.66 -19.17
N PRO A 161 21.95 23.60 -18.12
CA PRO A 161 21.74 22.70 -16.97
C PRO A 161 20.39 22.93 -16.28
N PHE A 162 19.89 24.17 -16.23
CA PHE A 162 18.60 24.49 -15.62
C PHE A 162 17.40 23.90 -16.39
N ARG A 163 17.40 23.99 -17.73
CA ARG A 163 16.28 23.47 -18.55
C ARG A 163 16.23 21.94 -18.50
N TYR A 164 17.39 21.30 -18.60
CA TYR A 164 17.46 19.84 -18.50
C TYR A 164 17.11 19.35 -17.08
N GLY A 165 17.58 20.04 -16.03
CA GLY A 165 17.21 19.74 -14.65
C GLY A 165 15.70 19.89 -14.39
N ALA A 166 15.09 20.98 -14.84
CA ALA A 166 13.65 21.18 -14.72
C ALA A 166 12.86 20.09 -15.47
N CYS A 167 13.27 19.71 -16.69
CA CYS A 167 12.65 18.62 -17.42
C CYS A 167 12.79 17.27 -16.69
N ALA A 168 13.96 16.98 -16.11
CA ALA A 168 14.20 15.75 -15.36
C ALA A 168 13.35 15.67 -14.10
N VAL A 169 13.28 16.75 -13.32
CA VAL A 169 12.43 16.82 -12.11
C VAL A 169 10.96 16.68 -12.47
N SER A 170 10.50 17.37 -13.52
CA SER A 170 9.10 17.23 -13.98
C SER A 170 8.78 15.81 -14.44
N ALA A 171 9.71 15.13 -15.11
CA ALA A 171 9.54 13.72 -15.49
C ALA A 171 9.48 12.81 -14.26
N MET A 172 10.34 13.02 -13.26
CA MET A 172 10.27 12.25 -12.00
C MET A 172 8.97 12.47 -11.24
N ILE A 173 8.49 13.72 -11.14
CA ILE A 173 7.20 14.01 -10.50
C ILE A 173 6.08 13.29 -11.23
N HIS A 174 6.09 13.34 -12.55
CA HIS A 174 5.13 12.60 -13.38
C HIS A 174 5.16 11.10 -13.08
N ASP A 175 6.34 10.47 -13.06
CA ASP A 175 6.47 9.03 -12.84
C ASP A 175 5.97 8.62 -11.45
N ILE A 176 6.31 9.41 -10.42
CA ILE A 176 5.81 9.21 -9.05
C ILE A 176 4.28 9.33 -9.02
N LEU A 177 3.70 10.33 -9.67
CA LEU A 177 2.24 10.52 -9.71
C LEU A 177 1.51 9.38 -10.41
N VAL A 178 2.10 8.81 -11.46
CA VAL A 178 1.53 7.64 -12.16
C VAL A 178 1.54 6.42 -11.25
N ILE A 179 2.67 6.15 -10.56
CA ILE A 179 2.80 5.00 -9.66
C ILE A 179 1.88 5.14 -8.44
N PHE A 180 1.82 6.35 -7.85
CA PHE A 180 0.91 6.65 -6.74
C PHE A 180 -0.55 6.54 -7.16
N GLY A 181 -0.88 7.01 -8.36
CA GLY A 181 -2.22 6.85 -8.92
C GLY A 181 -2.61 5.39 -9.10
N PHE A 182 -1.69 4.59 -9.66
CA PHE A 182 -1.91 3.15 -9.84
C PHE A 182 -2.14 2.44 -8.51
N ILE A 183 -1.29 2.68 -7.49
CA ILE A 183 -1.43 1.98 -6.20
C ILE A 183 -2.66 2.44 -5.43
N ALA A 184 -3.08 3.71 -5.53
CA ALA A 184 -4.32 4.17 -4.92
C ALA A 184 -5.55 3.49 -5.55
N ILE A 185 -5.56 3.32 -6.87
CA ILE A 185 -6.61 2.60 -7.59
C ILE A 185 -6.58 1.10 -7.22
N ALA A 186 -5.41 0.47 -7.23
CA ALA A 186 -5.26 -0.94 -6.86
C ALA A 186 -5.64 -1.19 -5.40
N GLY A 187 -5.33 -0.27 -4.49
CA GLY A 187 -5.78 -0.32 -3.11
C GLY A 187 -7.30 -0.28 -2.99
N MET A 188 -7.95 0.62 -3.72
CA MET A 188 -9.41 0.74 -3.72
C MET A 188 -10.12 -0.48 -4.34
N LEU A 189 -9.57 -1.05 -5.42
CA LEU A 189 -10.22 -2.12 -6.18
C LEU A 189 -9.86 -3.53 -5.73
N LEU A 190 -8.62 -3.73 -5.30
CA LEU A 190 -8.03 -5.04 -4.99
C LEU A 190 -7.55 -5.17 -3.54
N GLY A 191 -7.67 -4.10 -2.73
CA GLY A 191 -7.18 -4.10 -1.36
C GLY A 191 -5.65 -4.06 -1.22
N TRP A 192 -4.92 -3.75 -2.30
CA TRP A 192 -3.45 -3.73 -2.28
C TRP A 192 -2.89 -2.68 -1.31
N GLU A 193 -1.85 -3.09 -0.60
CA GLU A 193 -1.18 -2.29 0.41
C GLU A 193 0.14 -1.74 -0.10
N VAL A 194 0.49 -0.57 0.44
CA VAL A 194 1.87 -0.09 0.44
C VAL A 194 2.56 -0.72 1.64
N ASP A 195 3.29 -1.80 1.39
CA ASP A 195 4.08 -2.56 2.38
C ASP A 195 5.58 -2.51 2.03
N ALA A 196 6.43 -3.21 2.80
CA ALA A 196 7.87 -3.22 2.53
C ALA A 196 8.21 -3.81 1.15
N LEU A 197 7.42 -4.77 0.65
CA LEU A 197 7.62 -5.37 -0.67
C LEU A 197 7.32 -4.38 -1.79
N PHE A 198 6.26 -3.58 -1.66
CA PHE A 198 5.97 -2.49 -2.58
C PHE A 198 7.16 -1.54 -2.73
N LEU A 199 7.79 -1.14 -1.61
CA LEU A 199 8.95 -0.24 -1.65
C LEU A 199 10.14 -0.85 -2.43
N THR A 200 10.30 -2.18 -2.41
CA THR A 200 11.36 -2.84 -3.18
C THR A 200 11.03 -2.99 -4.67
N ALA A 201 9.75 -3.01 -5.02
CA ALA A 201 9.28 -3.22 -6.38
C ALA A 201 9.28 -1.94 -7.24
N VAL A 202 9.39 -0.77 -6.61
CA VAL A 202 9.28 0.57 -7.22
C VAL A 202 10.59 1.32 -7.12
#